data_AF-A0A1M4MNC1-F1
#
_entry.id   AF-A0A1M4MNC1-F1
#
_cell.length_a   1.000
_cell.length_b   1.000
_cell.length_c   1.000
_cell.angle_alpha   90.00
_cell.angle_beta   90.00
_cell.angle_gamma   90.00
#
_symmetry.space_group_name_H-M   'P 1'
#
loop_
_entity.id
_entity.type
_entity.pdbx_description
1 polymer ?
#
loop_
_entity_poly.entity_id
_entity_poly.type
_entity_poly.pdbx_seq_one_letter_code
_entity_poly.pdbx_strand_id
1 'polypeptide(L)'
;MIQGHYNKSYWLVVLARHDARPGDLDQLIRDVWVECCGHLSSFLIEEVTYESDAECSTDAMDIPLSHVLTRDSTFSYDYDFGSTTSLDLKVIGETPVAPRDSRLCLIARNDRPAISCDRCGDTAEFTRDDLEEEDPRYYCRKCLQSVDPEHEWVDIIANSPRNGICGYADDPIAALRWYPPGWSAGEIAPEEPDETAVDAEVESSALAAVVQDIGPGINAFVEAEDAAYGERAACMAGESVGAFCMFMYDHYGLKIEAWNVRSVQECLVEDLAQNPTFPDDWPEKAVPILSRFLIHMEASGRLANAQELITAMKEVEPAFQEVATSPEKSQALFKQILMSARGAGIDIDDLNAFLNFAMREIIRLTGIDPDNEEIWKEISNQIRNEPLVLDVNELRTTTIFTLCEEFCDRFEDGAILDHCRETIEKLHNHPATPLVRGDAALWGAAIVYAACQNANLIRPGKGGSPITKEISFFFGIERSSIRNKVTTLKKYLSGR
;
A
#
# COMPACT_ATOMS: atom_id res chain seq x y z
N MET A 1 -19.92 -7.67 27.29
CA MET A 1 -19.28 -8.89 26.74
C MET A 1 -19.53 -8.89 25.27
N ILE A 2 -18.50 -9.21 24.49
CA ILE A 2 -18.50 -9.32 23.03
C ILE A 2 -18.00 -10.72 22.74
N GLN A 3 -18.61 -11.46 21.83
CA GLN A 3 -18.17 -12.81 21.47
C GLN A 3 -18.40 -13.07 19.98
N GLY A 4 -17.62 -13.96 19.38
CA GLY A 4 -17.88 -14.40 18.01
C GLY A 4 -19.25 -15.08 17.89
N HIS A 5 -20.04 -14.70 16.89
CA HIS A 5 -21.38 -15.28 16.70
C HIS A 5 -21.30 -16.79 16.38
N TYR A 6 -20.43 -17.14 15.43
CA TYR A 6 -20.19 -18.53 15.01
C TYR A 6 -19.14 -19.24 15.85
N ASN A 7 -18.16 -18.52 16.40
CA ASN A 7 -17.13 -19.08 17.26
C ASN A 7 -17.07 -18.37 18.63
N LYS A 8 -17.86 -18.89 19.57
CA LYS A 8 -18.02 -18.33 20.93
C LYS A 8 -16.80 -18.55 21.84
N SER A 9 -15.77 -19.24 21.35
CA SER A 9 -14.50 -19.39 22.07
C SER A 9 -13.74 -18.06 22.12
N TYR A 10 -13.97 -17.19 21.13
CA TYR A 10 -13.47 -15.82 21.12
C TYR A 10 -14.44 -14.92 21.89
N TRP A 11 -13.96 -14.28 22.95
CA TRP A 11 -14.73 -13.33 23.76
C TRP A 11 -13.86 -12.19 24.33
N LEU A 12 -14.48 -11.02 24.45
CA LEU A 12 -13.95 -9.81 25.11
C LEU A 12 -14.91 -9.33 26.20
N VAL A 13 -14.36 -8.73 27.24
CA VAL A 13 -15.11 -7.99 28.24
C VAL A 13 -14.61 -6.55 28.26
N VAL A 14 -15.51 -5.64 27.87
CA VAL A 14 -15.24 -4.20 27.80
C VAL A 14 -15.99 -3.50 28.93
N LEU A 15 -15.28 -2.61 29.62
CA LEU A 15 -15.83 -1.64 30.54
C LEU A 15 -16.11 -0.34 29.78
N ALA A 16 -17.38 0.07 29.76
CA ALA A 16 -17.83 1.28 29.07
C ALA A 16 -18.30 2.36 30.04
N ARG A 17 -17.92 3.62 29.79
CA ARG A 17 -18.53 4.77 30.46
C ARG A 17 -19.92 5.02 29.93
N HIS A 18 -20.76 5.67 30.73
CA HIS A 18 -22.11 6.05 30.34
C HIS A 18 -22.15 6.96 29.08
N ASP A 19 -21.11 7.75 28.84
CA ASP A 19 -20.95 8.64 27.69
C ASP A 19 -20.21 8.02 26.51
N ALA A 20 -19.85 6.73 26.58
CA ALA A 20 -19.31 5.97 25.45
C ALA A 20 -20.35 5.86 24.33
N ARG A 21 -19.90 5.82 23.07
CA ARG A 21 -20.75 5.82 21.88
C ARG A 21 -20.60 4.51 21.10
N PRO A 22 -21.58 4.11 20.27
CA PRO A 22 -21.42 3.02 19.31
C PRO A 22 -20.14 3.16 18.46
N GLY A 23 -19.79 4.36 18.03
CA GLY A 23 -18.54 4.60 17.28
C GLY A 23 -17.27 4.35 18.09
N ASP A 24 -17.27 4.67 19.39
CA ASP A 24 -16.15 4.32 20.27
C ASP A 24 -16.01 2.78 20.38
N LEU A 25 -17.15 2.07 20.45
CA LEU A 25 -17.21 0.61 20.58
C LEU A 25 -16.81 -0.08 19.28
N ASP A 26 -17.22 0.47 18.14
CA ASP A 26 -16.79 0.03 16.80
C ASP A 26 -15.27 0.12 16.66
N GLN A 27 -14.67 1.26 17.00
CA GLN A 27 -13.22 1.43 16.93
C GLN A 27 -12.48 0.44 17.84
N LEU A 28 -12.99 0.18 19.06
CA LEU A 28 -12.39 -0.83 19.94
C LEU A 28 -12.45 -2.23 19.31
N ILE A 29 -13.58 -2.61 18.72
CA ILE A 29 -13.73 -3.93 18.08
C ILE A 29 -12.81 -4.05 16.86
N ARG A 30 -12.70 -2.99 16.05
CA ARG A 30 -11.80 -2.88 14.90
C ARG A 30 -10.35 -3.07 15.32
N ASP A 31 -9.88 -2.24 16.26
CA ASP A 31 -8.50 -2.25 16.76
C ASP A 31 -8.10 -3.57 17.42
N VAL A 32 -9.06 -4.32 17.99
CA VAL A 32 -8.79 -5.57 18.73
C VAL A 32 -9.01 -6.82 17.89
N TRP A 33 -9.95 -6.85 16.95
CA TRP A 33 -10.44 -8.10 16.36
C TRP A 33 -10.76 -8.10 14.86
N VAL A 34 -11.16 -7.00 14.22
CA VAL A 34 -11.79 -7.13 12.88
C VAL A 34 -11.23 -6.24 11.79
N GLU A 35 -10.44 -5.21 12.11
CA GLU A 35 -9.95 -4.29 11.07
C GLU A 35 -8.97 -4.98 10.11
N CYS A 36 -9.17 -4.80 8.80
CA CYS A 36 -8.26 -5.31 7.76
C CYS A 36 -8.07 -4.33 6.60
N CYS A 37 -9.15 -3.73 6.08
CA CYS A 37 -9.09 -2.87 4.89
C CYS A 37 -10.05 -1.65 4.94
N GLY A 38 -10.47 -1.22 6.12
CA GLY A 38 -11.35 -0.07 6.31
C GLY A 38 -12.80 -0.33 5.87
N HIS A 39 -13.28 -1.56 5.98
CA HIS A 39 -14.65 -1.92 5.57
C HIS A 39 -15.73 -1.27 6.45
N LEU A 40 -16.97 -1.29 5.96
CA LEU A 40 -18.13 -0.82 6.71
C LEU A 40 -18.51 -1.79 7.83
N SER A 41 -19.08 -1.24 8.90
CA SER A 41 -19.62 -1.99 10.02
C SER A 41 -20.98 -1.46 10.44
N SER A 42 -21.73 -2.29 11.18
CA SER A 42 -22.99 -1.88 11.76
C SER A 42 -23.29 -2.58 13.09
N PHE A 43 -24.04 -1.90 13.96
CA PHE A 43 -24.73 -2.52 15.09
C PHE A 43 -26.22 -2.64 14.80
N LEU A 44 -26.80 -3.77 15.17
CA LEU A 44 -28.25 -3.94 15.23
C LEU A 44 -28.65 -4.01 16.71
N ILE A 45 -29.15 -2.89 17.24
CA ILE A 45 -29.63 -2.78 18.62
C ILE A 45 -31.16 -2.73 18.56
N GLU A 46 -31.80 -3.75 19.13
CA GLU A 46 -33.24 -3.99 18.99
C GLU A 46 -33.65 -4.11 17.51
N GLU A 47 -34.29 -3.09 16.93
CA GLU A 47 -34.70 -3.03 15.52
C GLU A 47 -34.06 -1.83 14.78
N VAL A 48 -33.08 -1.17 15.40
CA VAL A 48 -32.41 0.02 14.85
C VAL A 48 -30.99 -0.35 14.44
N THR A 49 -30.68 -0.09 13.18
CA THR A 49 -29.33 -0.26 12.64
C THR A 49 -28.54 1.04 12.79
N TYR A 50 -27.34 0.92 13.35
CA TYR A 50 -26.35 1.99 13.46
C TYR A 50 -25.19 1.61 12.55
N GLU A 51 -24.99 2.33 11.44
CA GLU A 51 -23.99 2.00 10.42
C GLU A 51 -22.82 2.99 10.44
N SER A 52 -21.64 2.55 10.02
CA SER A 52 -20.44 3.39 9.96
C SER A 52 -20.36 4.29 8.71
N ASP A 53 -21.36 4.24 7.81
CA ASP A 53 -21.38 5.01 6.56
C ASP A 53 -21.66 6.51 6.82
N ALA A 54 -20.69 7.34 6.42
CA ALA A 54 -20.72 8.79 6.53
C ALA A 54 -21.70 9.47 5.53
N GLU A 55 -22.08 8.81 4.43
CA GLU A 55 -22.98 9.39 3.42
C GLU A 55 -24.46 9.27 3.80
N CYS A 56 -24.85 8.20 4.49
CA CYS A 56 -26.25 7.92 4.83
C CYS A 56 -26.63 8.22 6.30
N SER A 57 -25.66 8.34 7.21
CA SER A 57 -25.94 8.51 8.64
C SER A 57 -25.17 9.67 9.27
N THR A 58 -25.77 10.86 9.25
CA THR A 58 -25.29 11.95 10.11
C THR A 58 -25.62 11.60 11.56
N ASP A 59 -24.58 11.31 12.36
CA ASP A 59 -24.61 11.16 13.82
C ASP A 59 -25.17 9.84 14.42
N ALA A 60 -25.44 8.80 13.63
CA ALA A 60 -26.02 7.55 14.15
C ALA A 60 -25.13 6.86 15.19
N MET A 61 -23.83 6.77 14.93
CA MET A 61 -22.85 6.18 15.84
C MET A 61 -22.43 7.09 17.00
N ASP A 62 -22.96 8.32 17.07
CA ASP A 62 -22.48 9.37 17.97
C ASP A 62 -23.33 9.58 19.23
N ILE A 63 -24.35 8.73 19.40
CA ILE A 63 -25.23 8.74 20.57
C ILE A 63 -24.60 8.01 21.76
N PRO A 64 -24.82 8.47 23.01
CA PRO A 64 -24.38 7.72 24.18
C PRO A 64 -25.02 6.32 24.26
N LEU A 65 -24.21 5.29 24.50
CA LEU A 65 -24.63 3.90 24.70
C LEU A 65 -25.67 3.80 25.83
N SER A 66 -25.60 4.66 26.85
CA SER A 66 -26.60 4.69 27.93
C SER A 66 -28.02 5.07 27.48
N HIS A 67 -28.19 5.63 26.29
CA HIS A 67 -29.51 5.96 25.74
C HIS A 67 -30.13 4.81 24.95
N VAL A 68 -29.31 3.88 24.46
CA VAL A 68 -29.74 2.78 23.57
C VAL A 68 -29.61 1.41 24.21
N LEU A 69 -28.77 1.27 25.23
CA LEU A 69 -28.56 0.04 25.96
C LEU A 69 -29.12 0.14 27.36
N THR A 70 -29.76 -0.94 27.79
CA THR A 70 -30.19 -1.15 29.16
C THR A 70 -29.50 -2.39 29.74
N ARG A 71 -29.69 -2.65 31.02
CA ARG A 71 -29.20 -3.88 31.64
C ARG A 71 -29.78 -5.10 30.91
N ASP A 72 -28.93 -6.09 30.67
CA ASP A 72 -29.25 -7.32 29.94
C ASP A 72 -29.57 -7.15 28.44
N SER A 73 -29.42 -5.95 27.87
CA SER A 73 -29.51 -5.74 26.42
C SER A 73 -28.54 -6.66 25.66
N THR A 74 -29.07 -7.32 24.63
CA THR A 74 -28.31 -8.12 23.66
C THR A 74 -28.49 -7.52 22.27
N PHE A 75 -27.40 -7.41 21.53
CA PHE A 75 -27.37 -6.79 20.20
C PHE A 75 -26.26 -7.43 19.37
N SER A 76 -26.31 -7.26 18.05
CA SER A 76 -25.29 -7.80 17.16
C SER A 76 -24.45 -6.71 16.53
N TYR A 77 -23.28 -7.11 16.05
CA TYR A 77 -22.36 -6.29 15.29
C TYR A 77 -21.87 -7.06 14.09
N ASP A 78 -21.88 -6.43 12.92
CA ASP A 78 -21.36 -6.98 11.69
C ASP A 78 -20.26 -6.08 11.14
N TYR A 79 -19.13 -6.66 10.77
CA TYR A 79 -18.03 -5.99 10.08
C TYR A 79 -17.81 -6.66 8.72
N ASP A 80 -17.65 -5.84 7.68
CA ASP A 80 -17.47 -6.22 6.27
C ASP A 80 -18.68 -6.97 5.68
N PHE A 81 -19.53 -6.29 4.91
CA PHE A 81 -20.72 -6.91 4.33
C PHE A 81 -20.44 -7.86 3.14
N GLY A 82 -19.20 -7.90 2.63
CA GLY A 82 -18.75 -8.86 1.64
C GLY A 82 -18.30 -10.18 2.27
N SER A 83 -17.49 -10.09 3.34
CA SER A 83 -17.00 -11.25 4.11
C SER A 83 -17.28 -11.06 5.61
N THR A 84 -18.55 -11.24 5.97
CA THR A 84 -19.07 -10.75 7.25
C THR A 84 -18.56 -11.52 8.45
N THR A 85 -17.94 -10.76 9.36
CA THR A 85 -17.62 -11.21 10.71
C THR A 85 -18.71 -10.72 11.67
N SER A 86 -19.59 -11.62 12.09
CA SER A 86 -20.68 -11.32 13.02
C SER A 86 -20.28 -11.57 14.49
N LEU A 87 -20.61 -10.63 15.36
CA LEU A 87 -20.37 -10.69 16.80
C LEU A 87 -21.68 -10.53 17.60
N ASP A 88 -21.79 -11.27 18.69
CA ASP A 88 -22.86 -11.11 19.68
C ASP A 88 -22.37 -10.24 20.84
N LEU A 89 -23.13 -9.21 21.19
CA LEU A 89 -22.85 -8.34 22.32
C LEU A 89 -23.93 -8.44 23.39
N LYS A 90 -23.50 -8.40 24.65
CA LYS A 90 -24.38 -8.41 25.82
C LYS A 90 -23.90 -7.47 26.92
N VAL A 91 -24.81 -6.66 27.44
CA VAL A 91 -24.62 -5.90 28.68
C VAL A 91 -24.74 -6.84 29.87
N ILE A 92 -23.62 -7.12 30.54
CA ILE A 92 -23.55 -8.08 31.66
C ILE A 92 -23.84 -7.46 33.03
N GLY A 93 -23.78 -6.13 33.15
CA GLY A 93 -24.03 -5.42 34.40
C GLY A 93 -23.50 -3.99 34.39
N GLU A 94 -23.74 -3.28 35.49
CA GLU A 94 -23.28 -1.91 35.73
C GLU A 94 -22.33 -1.89 36.92
N THR A 95 -21.37 -0.96 36.92
CA THR A 95 -20.37 -0.82 37.98
C THR A 95 -20.10 0.66 38.26
N PRO A 96 -19.80 1.05 39.52
CA PRO A 96 -19.38 2.41 39.84
C PRO A 96 -17.96 2.76 39.35
N VAL A 97 -17.24 1.79 38.78
CA VAL A 97 -15.89 1.96 38.25
C VAL A 97 -15.95 2.41 36.79
N ALA A 98 -15.23 3.47 36.45
CA ALA A 98 -15.11 3.98 35.09
C ALA A 98 -13.64 4.02 34.64
N PRO A 99 -13.34 3.78 33.35
CA PRO A 99 -12.04 4.07 32.76
C PRO A 99 -11.64 5.53 33.01
N ARG A 100 -10.37 5.77 33.35
CA ARG A 100 -9.86 7.11 33.69
C ARG A 100 -9.65 7.98 32.46
N ASP A 101 -8.94 7.46 31.46
CA ASP A 101 -8.37 8.24 30.37
C ASP A 101 -9.11 8.04 29.02
N SER A 102 -10.03 7.09 28.95
CA SER A 102 -10.80 6.73 27.76
C SER A 102 -12.28 6.56 28.08
N ARG A 103 -13.15 6.43 27.06
CA ARG A 103 -14.57 6.08 27.24
C ARG A 103 -14.80 4.57 27.39
N LEU A 104 -13.90 3.76 26.86
CA LEU A 104 -13.95 2.30 26.88
C LEU A 104 -12.61 1.73 27.34
N CYS A 105 -12.64 0.60 28.03
CA CYS A 105 -11.45 -0.13 28.40
C CYS A 105 -11.70 -1.64 28.26
N LEU A 106 -10.82 -2.34 27.57
CA LEU A 106 -10.82 -3.79 27.50
C LEU A 106 -10.25 -4.36 28.80
N ILE A 107 -11.07 -5.06 29.58
CA ILE A 107 -10.71 -5.55 30.92
C ILE A 107 -10.46 -7.05 30.97
N ALA A 108 -10.90 -7.82 29.97
CA ALA A 108 -10.56 -9.22 29.80
C ALA A 108 -10.75 -9.66 28.33
N ARG A 109 -9.93 -10.62 27.88
CA ARG A 109 -10.01 -11.33 26.60
C ARG A 109 -9.68 -12.80 26.85
N ASN A 110 -10.20 -13.70 26.01
CA ASN A 110 -9.82 -15.10 26.03
C ASN A 110 -8.36 -15.31 25.58
N ASP A 111 -7.72 -16.37 26.07
CA ASP A 111 -6.53 -16.89 25.40
C ASP A 111 -6.91 -17.45 24.02
N ARG A 112 -6.00 -17.37 23.05
CA ARG A 112 -6.21 -17.92 21.71
C ARG A 112 -6.67 -19.38 21.82
N PRO A 113 -7.83 -19.76 21.24
CA PRO A 113 -8.28 -21.14 21.24
C PRO A 113 -7.20 -22.05 20.63
N ALA A 114 -6.89 -23.16 21.31
CA ALA A 114 -5.90 -24.09 20.82
C ALA A 114 -6.42 -24.81 19.57
N ILE A 115 -5.77 -24.57 18.45
CA ILE A 115 -6.01 -25.27 17.18
C ILE A 115 -4.96 -26.37 17.07
N SER A 116 -5.37 -27.58 16.66
CA SER A 116 -4.44 -28.70 16.47
C SER A 116 -3.80 -28.62 15.09
N CYS A 117 -2.52 -28.96 15.00
CA CYS A 117 -1.78 -29.09 13.76
C CYS A 117 -2.28 -30.32 13.00
N ASP A 118 -2.61 -30.15 11.73
CA ASP A 118 -3.18 -31.21 10.90
C ASP A 118 -2.23 -32.39 10.68
N ARG A 119 -0.92 -32.17 10.83
CA ARG A 119 0.11 -33.18 10.60
C ARG A 119 0.50 -33.98 11.84
N CYS A 120 0.74 -33.32 12.97
CA CYS A 120 1.24 -33.97 14.19
C CYS A 120 0.26 -33.98 15.36
N GLY A 121 -0.78 -33.14 15.33
CA GLY A 121 -1.76 -32.99 16.41
C GLY A 121 -1.31 -32.10 17.58
N ASP A 122 -0.09 -31.56 17.56
CA ASP A 122 0.34 -30.54 18.53
C ASP A 122 -0.33 -29.18 18.25
N THR A 123 -0.16 -28.17 19.11
CA THR A 123 -0.75 -26.84 18.89
C THR A 123 -0.22 -26.17 17.62
N ALA A 124 -1.14 -25.71 16.76
CA ALA A 124 -0.84 -24.95 15.57
C ALA A 124 -0.57 -23.47 15.87
N GLU A 125 0.38 -22.92 15.14
CA GLU A 125 0.80 -21.51 15.20
C GLU A 125 0.49 -20.80 13.89
N PHE A 126 0.45 -21.54 12.79
CA PHE A 126 0.35 -21.00 11.43
C PHE A 126 -0.86 -21.59 10.71
N THR A 127 -1.47 -20.78 9.87
CA THR A 127 -2.49 -21.18 8.90
C THR A 127 -1.94 -21.01 7.50
N ARG A 128 -2.28 -21.92 6.61
CA ARG A 128 -1.99 -21.81 5.18
C ARG A 128 -3.31 -21.73 4.45
N ASP A 129 -3.48 -20.67 3.68
CA ASP A 129 -4.60 -20.53 2.77
C ASP A 129 -4.19 -21.14 1.43
N ASP A 130 -4.78 -22.29 1.08
CA ASP A 130 -4.50 -23.01 -0.15
C ASP A 130 -5.63 -22.69 -1.12
N LEU A 131 -5.35 -21.91 -2.18
CA LEU A 131 -6.35 -21.47 -3.16
C LEU A 131 -7.10 -22.64 -3.84
N GLU A 132 -6.61 -23.88 -3.71
CA GLU A 132 -7.23 -25.08 -4.27
C GLU A 132 -8.12 -25.86 -3.28
N GLU A 133 -8.03 -25.64 -1.96
CA GLU A 133 -8.82 -26.36 -0.94
C GLU A 133 -9.87 -25.46 -0.25
N GLU A 134 -11.04 -26.02 0.08
CA GLU A 134 -12.16 -25.28 0.69
C GLU A 134 -11.94 -24.89 2.17
N ASP A 135 -11.00 -25.54 2.87
CA ASP A 135 -10.74 -25.32 4.30
C ASP A 135 -9.26 -24.96 4.56
N PRO A 136 -8.97 -23.95 5.43
CA PRO A 136 -7.60 -23.57 5.77
C PRO A 136 -6.88 -24.68 6.53
N ARG A 137 -5.59 -24.88 6.24
CA ARG A 137 -4.75 -25.89 6.91
C ARG A 137 -3.90 -25.30 8.01
N TYR A 138 -3.79 -26.01 9.14
CA TYR A 138 -3.13 -25.54 10.34
C TYR A 138 -1.85 -26.32 10.64
N TYR A 139 -0.75 -25.59 10.86
CA TYR A 139 0.56 -26.17 11.09
C TYR A 139 1.22 -25.65 12.36
N CYS A 140 1.90 -26.55 13.08
CA CYS A 140 2.91 -26.16 14.05
C CYS A 140 4.21 -25.80 13.32
N ARG A 141 5.08 -25.02 13.96
CA ARG A 141 6.35 -24.54 13.38
C ARG A 141 7.21 -25.65 12.76
N LYS A 142 7.34 -26.78 13.47
CA LYS A 142 8.14 -27.94 13.02
C LYS A 142 7.57 -28.58 11.77
N CYS A 143 6.24 -28.68 11.69
CA CYS A 143 5.59 -29.29 10.55
C CYS A 143 5.63 -28.37 9.33
N LEU A 144 5.47 -27.05 9.52
CA LEU A 144 5.54 -26.07 8.44
C LEU A 144 6.90 -26.12 7.71
N GLN A 145 8.01 -26.01 8.46
CA GLN A 145 9.39 -26.06 7.93
C GLN A 145 9.71 -27.32 7.13
N SER A 146 8.95 -28.40 7.33
CA SER A 146 9.16 -29.68 6.66
C SER A 146 8.27 -29.90 5.43
N VAL A 147 7.32 -29.00 5.19
CA VAL A 147 6.39 -29.04 4.05
C VAL A 147 6.81 -28.03 2.98
N ASP A 148 7.26 -26.85 3.39
CA ASP A 148 7.56 -25.76 2.46
C ASP A 148 8.75 -24.91 2.94
N PRO A 149 9.85 -24.83 2.17
CA PRO A 149 10.92 -23.88 2.43
C PRO A 149 10.55 -22.44 2.03
N GLU A 150 9.64 -22.25 1.08
CA GLU A 150 9.28 -20.96 0.48
C GLU A 150 7.90 -20.53 1.03
N HIS A 151 7.90 -19.64 2.03
CA HIS A 151 6.78 -19.34 2.93
C HIS A 151 5.70 -18.43 2.33
N GLU A 152 5.49 -18.40 1.01
CA GLU A 152 4.76 -17.32 0.31
C GLU A 152 3.26 -17.16 0.68
N TRP A 153 2.65 -18.07 1.45
CA TRP A 153 1.22 -18.10 1.77
C TRP A 153 0.93 -18.63 3.19
N VAL A 154 1.68 -18.15 4.17
CA VAL A 154 1.57 -18.59 5.57
C VAL A 154 1.24 -17.41 6.47
N ASP A 155 0.09 -17.46 7.14
CA ASP A 155 -0.29 -16.47 8.14
C ASP A 155 -0.15 -17.02 9.56
N ILE A 156 0.12 -16.13 10.52
CA ILE A 156 0.05 -16.46 11.94
C ILE A 156 -1.42 -16.54 12.35
N ILE A 157 -1.77 -17.57 13.10
CA ILE A 157 -3.14 -17.71 13.61
C ILE A 157 -3.39 -16.63 14.67
N ALA A 158 -4.21 -15.64 14.31
CA ALA A 158 -4.64 -14.53 15.17
C ALA A 158 -5.66 -14.97 16.23
N ASN A 159 -5.74 -14.25 17.35
CA ASN A 159 -6.73 -14.50 18.41
C ASN A 159 -8.08 -13.81 18.11
N SER A 160 -8.60 -13.99 16.90
CA SER A 160 -9.78 -13.28 16.40
C SER A 160 -10.78 -14.21 15.71
N PRO A 161 -12.10 -13.92 15.80
CA PRO A 161 -13.10 -14.57 14.96
C PRO A 161 -12.96 -14.26 13.45
N ARG A 162 -12.15 -13.26 13.06
CA ARG A 162 -11.84 -12.91 11.65
C ARG A 162 -10.55 -13.59 11.13
N ASN A 163 -9.89 -14.40 11.94
CA ASN A 163 -8.67 -15.11 11.52
C ASN A 163 -8.86 -15.87 10.19
N GLY A 164 -7.96 -15.65 9.23
CA GLY A 164 -8.00 -16.30 7.91
C GLY A 164 -8.99 -15.67 6.93
N ILE A 165 -9.51 -14.48 7.21
CA ILE A 165 -10.40 -13.74 6.31
C ILE A 165 -9.71 -12.44 5.90
N CYS A 166 -9.61 -12.19 4.59
CA CYS A 166 -9.13 -10.91 4.03
C CYS A 166 -7.73 -10.50 4.55
N GLY A 167 -6.82 -11.48 4.74
CA GLY A 167 -5.47 -11.23 5.24
C GLY A 167 -5.43 -10.58 6.63
N TYR A 168 -6.46 -10.79 7.45
CA TYR A 168 -6.51 -10.21 8.79
C TYR A 168 -5.34 -10.68 9.67
N ALA A 169 -4.65 -9.71 10.27
CA ALA A 169 -3.62 -9.90 11.30
C ALA A 169 -4.01 -9.15 12.60
N ASP A 170 -3.57 -9.66 13.75
CA ASP A 170 -3.72 -8.93 15.02
C ASP A 170 -2.86 -7.63 14.95
N ASP A 171 -3.36 -6.50 15.46
CA ASP A 171 -2.57 -5.27 15.67
C ASP A 171 -2.44 -5.01 17.19
N PRO A 172 -1.39 -5.52 17.84
CA PRO A 172 -1.19 -5.35 19.28
C PRO A 172 -1.02 -3.88 19.69
N ILE A 173 -0.52 -3.02 18.80
CA ILE A 173 -0.26 -1.61 19.07
C ILE A 173 -1.56 -0.80 19.08
N ALA A 174 -2.46 -1.06 18.12
CA ALA A 174 -3.81 -0.50 18.14
C ALA A 174 -4.60 -1.02 19.35
N ALA A 175 -4.56 -2.33 19.59
CA ALA A 175 -5.24 -2.97 20.71
C ALA A 175 -4.79 -2.40 22.07
N LEU A 176 -3.49 -2.15 22.26
CA LEU A 176 -2.90 -1.65 23.51
C LEU A 176 -3.55 -0.37 24.03
N ARG A 177 -4.07 0.48 23.14
CA ARG A 177 -4.76 1.74 23.49
C ARG A 177 -6.01 1.53 24.35
N TRP A 178 -6.59 0.33 24.29
CA TRP A 178 -7.81 -0.03 25.00
C TRP A 178 -7.53 -0.80 26.30
N TYR A 179 -6.30 -1.28 26.53
CA TYR A 179 -5.91 -1.96 27.76
C TYR A 179 -5.67 -0.97 28.90
N PRO A 180 -5.79 -1.41 30.17
CA PRO A 180 -5.37 -0.62 31.31
C PRO A 180 -3.87 -0.25 31.24
N PRO A 181 -3.44 0.86 31.86
CA PRO A 181 -2.03 1.18 31.95
C PRO A 181 -1.21 0.04 32.58
N GLY A 182 -0.04 -0.23 32.01
CA GLY A 182 0.89 -1.27 32.49
C GLY A 182 0.95 -2.53 31.64
N TRP A 183 0.12 -2.64 30.59
CA TRP A 183 0.27 -3.65 29.54
C TRP A 183 1.29 -3.22 28.49
N SER A 184 1.87 -4.19 27.79
CA SER A 184 2.74 -4.01 26.63
C SER A 184 2.22 -4.82 25.44
N ALA A 185 2.62 -4.43 24.23
CA ALA A 185 2.21 -5.10 22.99
C ALA A 185 2.58 -6.60 22.99
N GLY A 186 3.78 -6.94 23.47
CA GLY A 186 4.26 -8.33 23.56
C GLY A 186 3.55 -9.19 24.62
N GLU A 187 2.74 -8.60 25.50
CA GLU A 187 1.86 -9.35 26.41
C GLU A 187 0.47 -9.60 25.78
N ILE A 188 0.11 -8.89 24.71
CA ILE A 188 -1.20 -8.97 24.04
C ILE A 188 -1.17 -10.01 22.92
N ALA A 189 -0.09 -10.03 22.14
CA ALA A 189 0.22 -11.09 21.20
C ALA A 189 1.64 -11.61 21.51
N PRO A 190 1.91 -12.92 21.36
CA PRO A 190 3.28 -13.40 21.41
C PRO A 190 4.09 -12.61 20.38
N GLU A 191 5.29 -12.15 20.76
CA GLU A 191 6.22 -11.57 19.80
C GLU A 191 6.30 -12.47 18.57
N GLU A 192 6.16 -11.88 17.39
CA GLU A 192 6.60 -12.54 16.18
C GLU A 192 8.02 -13.04 16.45
N PRO A 193 8.34 -14.28 16.07
CA PRO A 193 9.68 -14.80 16.31
C PRO A 193 10.65 -13.83 15.64
N ASP A 194 11.46 -13.19 16.48
CA ASP A 194 12.67 -12.45 16.16
C ASP A 194 13.05 -12.61 14.68
N GLU A 195 12.65 -11.66 13.83
CA GLU A 195 13.04 -11.62 12.41
C GLU A 195 14.57 -11.71 12.29
N THR A 196 15.31 -11.27 13.33
CA THR A 196 16.77 -11.39 13.40
C THR A 196 17.30 -12.83 13.46
N ALA A 197 16.46 -13.83 13.71
CA ALA A 197 16.87 -15.24 13.74
C ALA A 197 16.59 -16.02 12.45
N VAL A 198 15.79 -15.48 11.52
CA VAL A 198 15.45 -16.15 10.25
C VAL A 198 15.97 -15.39 9.02
N ASP A 199 16.30 -14.10 9.16
CA ASP A 199 16.89 -13.32 8.06
C ASP A 199 18.40 -13.54 7.87
N ALA A 200 19.06 -14.28 8.77
CA ALA A 200 20.50 -14.51 8.68
C ALA A 200 20.94 -15.34 7.45
N GLU A 201 20.02 -15.96 6.71
CA GLU A 201 20.40 -16.83 5.57
C GLU A 201 19.74 -16.48 4.22
N VAL A 202 18.87 -15.47 4.15
CA VAL A 202 18.32 -14.99 2.85
C VAL A 202 18.28 -13.46 2.70
N GLU A 203 19.05 -12.70 3.49
CA GLU A 203 19.60 -11.45 2.94
C GLU A 203 20.49 -11.84 1.76
N SER A 204 20.22 -11.31 0.57
CA SER A 204 21.15 -11.37 -0.56
C SER A 204 22.56 -11.07 -0.02
N SER A 205 23.49 -12.02 -0.15
CA SER A 205 24.82 -11.94 0.49
C SER A 205 25.61 -10.65 0.18
N ALA A 206 25.16 -9.86 -0.81
CA ALA A 206 25.64 -8.54 -1.12
C ALA A 206 25.09 -7.43 -0.20
N LEU A 207 23.78 -7.39 0.09
CA LEU A 207 23.15 -6.36 0.94
C LEU A 207 23.69 -6.40 2.38
N ALA A 208 23.79 -7.60 2.96
CA ALA A 208 24.40 -7.84 4.27
C ALA A 208 25.87 -7.39 4.32
N ALA A 209 26.61 -7.61 3.22
CA ALA A 209 28.01 -7.21 3.10
C ALA A 209 28.17 -5.68 2.96
N VAL A 210 27.25 -5.00 2.28
CA VAL A 210 27.20 -3.53 2.18
C VAL A 210 26.91 -2.91 3.54
N VAL A 211 25.87 -3.37 4.21
CA VAL A 211 25.46 -2.88 5.53
C VAL A 211 26.59 -3.06 6.56
N GLN A 212 27.29 -4.20 6.55
CA GLN A 212 28.43 -4.43 7.45
C GLN A 212 29.70 -3.64 7.09
N ASP A 213 29.98 -3.38 5.81
CA ASP A 213 31.24 -2.78 5.37
C ASP A 213 31.20 -1.24 5.34
N ILE A 214 30.14 -0.66 4.76
CA ILE A 214 30.01 0.79 4.55
C ILE A 214 28.94 1.44 5.43
N GLY A 215 28.00 0.66 5.97
CA GLY A 215 26.89 1.15 6.82
C GLY A 215 27.34 2.06 7.98
N PRO A 216 28.37 1.71 8.77
CA PRO A 216 28.87 2.60 9.82
C PRO A 216 29.38 3.95 9.30
N GLY A 217 29.96 3.98 8.10
CA GLY A 217 30.43 5.21 7.45
C GLY A 217 29.28 6.07 6.92
N ILE A 218 28.23 5.44 6.39
CA ILE A 218 27.00 6.13 5.97
C ILE A 218 26.31 6.73 7.19
N ASN A 219 26.14 5.98 8.28
CA ASN A 219 25.49 6.49 9.49
C ASN A 219 26.24 7.69 10.09
N ALA A 220 27.57 7.62 10.17
CA ALA A 220 28.39 8.74 10.65
C ALA A 220 28.30 9.98 9.73
N PHE A 221 28.17 9.78 8.42
CA PHE A 221 27.93 10.86 7.47
C PHE A 221 26.53 11.47 7.63
N VAL A 222 25.48 10.65 7.78
CA VAL A 222 24.10 11.11 7.99
C VAL A 222 23.98 11.91 9.29
N GLU A 223 24.59 11.46 10.39
CA GLU A 223 24.65 12.22 11.65
C GLU A 223 25.36 13.59 11.46
N ALA A 224 26.41 13.63 10.64
CA ALA A 224 27.12 14.88 10.34
C ALA A 224 26.28 15.82 9.45
N GLU A 225 25.52 15.28 8.51
CA GLU A 225 24.60 16.05 7.65
C GLU A 225 23.41 16.57 8.46
N ASP A 226 22.87 15.80 9.42
CA ASP A 226 21.81 16.26 10.32
C ASP A 226 22.28 17.45 11.17
N ALA A 227 23.47 17.33 11.76
CA ALA A 227 24.07 18.40 12.55
C ALA A 227 24.34 19.69 11.73
N ALA A 228 24.61 19.57 10.42
CA ALA A 228 24.99 20.70 9.56
C ALA A 228 23.82 21.32 8.79
N TYR A 229 22.87 20.51 8.32
CA TYR A 229 21.84 20.88 7.37
C TYR A 229 20.41 20.51 7.82
N GLY A 230 20.28 19.77 8.93
CA GLY A 230 19.02 19.34 9.52
C GLY A 230 18.46 18.03 8.96
N GLU A 231 17.53 17.45 9.70
CA GLU A 231 16.97 16.11 9.54
C GLU A 231 16.56 15.78 8.09
N ARG A 232 15.82 16.67 7.44
CA ARG A 232 15.35 16.44 6.06
C ARG A 232 16.49 16.33 5.05
N ALA A 233 17.54 17.13 5.21
CA ALA A 233 18.71 17.07 4.34
C ALA A 233 19.54 15.82 4.61
N ALA A 234 19.61 15.41 5.88
CA ALA A 234 20.28 14.18 6.30
C ALA A 234 19.59 12.92 5.76
N CYS A 235 18.26 12.87 5.79
CA CYS A 235 17.46 11.79 5.22
C CYS A 235 17.75 11.62 3.72
N MET A 236 17.63 12.70 2.94
CA MET A 236 17.94 12.70 1.51
C MET A 236 19.40 12.30 1.25
N ALA A 237 20.34 12.76 2.10
CA ALA A 237 21.74 12.42 1.97
C ALA A 237 21.99 10.91 2.22
N GLY A 238 21.35 10.34 3.24
CA GLY A 238 21.42 8.92 3.56
C GLY A 238 20.89 8.05 2.43
N GLU A 239 19.70 8.36 1.91
CA GLU A 239 19.08 7.62 0.80
C GLU A 239 19.92 7.71 -0.49
N SER A 240 20.41 8.90 -0.82
CA SER A 240 21.23 9.12 -2.02
C SER A 240 22.54 8.32 -1.99
N VAL A 241 23.23 8.36 -0.84
CA VAL A 241 24.49 7.65 -0.65
C VAL A 241 24.26 6.14 -0.54
N GLY A 242 23.21 5.73 0.17
CA GLY A 242 22.81 4.33 0.32
C GLY A 242 22.54 3.67 -1.03
N ALA A 243 21.68 4.29 -1.85
CA ALA A 243 21.38 3.80 -3.19
C ALA A 243 22.64 3.74 -4.08
N PHE A 244 23.48 4.78 -4.06
CA PHE A 244 24.72 4.78 -4.83
C PHE A 244 25.68 3.67 -4.41
N CYS A 245 25.85 3.46 -3.11
CA CYS A 245 26.68 2.37 -2.60
C CYS A 245 26.12 1.01 -2.99
N MET A 246 24.80 0.82 -2.85
CA MET A 246 24.12 -0.42 -3.25
C MET A 246 24.40 -0.76 -4.71
N PHE A 247 24.20 0.17 -5.65
CA PHE A 247 24.49 -0.06 -7.07
C PHE A 247 25.96 -0.37 -7.33
N MET A 248 26.89 0.36 -6.70
CA MET A 248 28.32 0.10 -6.82
C MET A 248 28.71 -1.32 -6.39
N TYR A 249 28.03 -1.86 -5.38
CA TYR A 249 28.25 -3.22 -4.92
C TYR A 249 27.52 -4.26 -5.79
N ASP A 250 26.24 -4.05 -6.09
CA ASP A 250 25.41 -5.06 -6.76
C ASP A 250 25.70 -5.16 -8.25
N HIS A 251 25.86 -4.03 -8.94
CA HIS A 251 26.04 -4.02 -10.40
C HIS A 251 27.52 -4.11 -10.80
N TYR A 252 28.42 -3.56 -9.99
CA TYR A 252 29.85 -3.50 -10.30
C TYR A 252 30.72 -4.39 -9.41
N GLY A 253 30.21 -4.90 -8.29
CA GLY A 253 30.99 -5.72 -7.35
C GLY A 253 32.12 -4.97 -6.66
N LEU A 254 32.04 -3.64 -6.55
CA LEU A 254 33.13 -2.77 -6.10
C LEU A 254 32.91 -2.20 -4.71
N LYS A 255 33.85 -2.50 -3.81
CA LYS A 255 34.00 -1.79 -2.53
C LYS A 255 34.48 -0.36 -2.75
N ILE A 256 34.22 0.51 -1.78
CA ILE A 256 34.59 1.94 -1.86
C ILE A 256 36.08 2.17 -2.11
N GLU A 257 36.95 1.29 -1.62
CA GLU A 257 38.41 1.38 -1.83
C GLU A 257 38.81 1.11 -3.29
N ALA A 258 37.94 0.46 -4.08
CA ALA A 258 38.17 0.10 -5.48
C ALA A 258 37.45 1.03 -6.47
N TRP A 259 36.74 2.05 -5.98
CA TRP A 259 36.02 2.99 -6.83
C TRP A 259 36.99 3.79 -7.71
N ASN A 260 36.69 3.82 -9.01
CA ASN A 260 37.45 4.55 -10.00
C ASN A 260 36.53 5.46 -10.82
N VAL A 261 37.15 6.37 -11.59
CA VAL A 261 36.45 7.36 -12.42
C VAL A 261 35.34 6.73 -13.26
N ARG A 262 35.64 5.61 -13.94
CA ARG A 262 34.71 4.97 -14.86
C ARG A 262 33.51 4.38 -14.13
N SER A 263 33.74 3.60 -13.08
CA SER A 263 32.66 2.95 -12.33
C SER A 263 31.72 3.96 -11.68
N VAL A 264 32.27 5.07 -11.16
CA VAL A 264 31.46 6.12 -10.52
C VAL A 264 30.63 6.90 -11.55
N GLN A 265 31.18 7.15 -12.75
CA GLN A 265 30.45 7.81 -13.84
C GLN A 265 29.33 6.94 -14.41
N GLU A 266 29.62 5.66 -14.69
CA GLU A 266 28.63 4.69 -15.16
C GLU A 266 27.51 4.53 -14.12
N CYS A 267 27.86 4.30 -12.85
CA CYS A 267 26.86 4.16 -11.79
C CYS A 267 25.99 5.40 -11.61
N LEU A 268 26.55 6.61 -11.74
CA LEU A 268 25.78 7.84 -11.58
C LEU A 268 24.75 8.00 -12.72
N VAL A 269 25.15 7.77 -13.97
CA VAL A 269 24.30 8.06 -15.14
C VAL A 269 23.39 6.88 -15.52
N GLU A 270 23.87 5.64 -15.39
CA GLU A 270 23.14 4.45 -15.85
C GLU A 270 22.25 3.86 -14.75
N ASP A 271 22.67 3.92 -13.47
CA ASP A 271 21.95 3.30 -12.36
C ASP A 271 21.23 4.34 -11.49
N LEU A 272 21.98 5.27 -10.89
CA LEU A 272 21.42 6.25 -9.96
C LEU A 272 20.42 7.18 -10.67
N ALA A 273 20.67 7.57 -11.92
CA ALA A 273 19.75 8.38 -12.70
C ALA A 273 18.39 7.69 -12.94
N GLN A 274 18.35 6.35 -12.95
CA GLN A 274 17.13 5.57 -13.15
C GLN A 274 16.34 5.37 -11.85
N ASN A 275 16.89 5.75 -10.70
CA ASN A 275 16.24 5.56 -9.41
C ASN A 275 14.93 6.38 -9.29
N PRO A 276 13.77 5.75 -9.04
CA PRO A 276 12.47 6.42 -9.11
C PRO A 276 12.02 7.13 -7.83
N THR A 277 12.73 6.99 -6.70
CA THR A 277 12.24 7.41 -5.39
C THR A 277 12.63 8.81 -4.94
N PHE A 278 13.30 9.59 -5.78
CA PHE A 278 13.83 10.88 -5.34
C PHE A 278 12.92 12.08 -5.67
N PRO A 279 12.86 13.11 -4.80
CA PRO A 279 12.10 14.34 -5.03
C PRO A 279 12.54 15.14 -6.28
N ASP A 280 11.67 16.01 -6.79
CA ASP A 280 11.91 16.82 -8.01
C ASP A 280 13.20 17.66 -7.97
N ASP A 281 13.65 18.10 -6.79
CA ASP A 281 14.86 18.91 -6.60
C ASP A 281 16.13 18.08 -6.31
N TRP A 282 16.01 16.76 -6.23
CA TRP A 282 17.12 15.86 -5.95
C TRP A 282 18.18 15.79 -7.06
N PRO A 283 17.87 15.79 -8.37
CA PRO A 283 18.90 15.73 -9.41
C PRO A 283 19.93 16.87 -9.32
N GLU A 284 19.54 18.03 -8.79
CA GLU A 284 20.45 19.16 -8.54
C GLU A 284 21.29 18.99 -7.27
N LYS A 285 20.89 18.09 -6.36
CA LYS A 285 21.48 17.89 -5.04
C LYS A 285 22.32 16.61 -4.93
N ALA A 286 22.07 15.61 -5.78
CA ALA A 286 22.70 14.29 -5.72
C ALA A 286 24.24 14.36 -5.80
N VAL A 287 24.80 15.01 -6.82
CA VAL A 287 26.25 15.13 -6.99
C VAL A 287 26.89 15.95 -5.86
N PRO A 288 26.31 17.09 -5.40
CA PRO A 288 26.77 17.76 -4.18
C PRO A 288 26.77 16.88 -2.92
N ILE A 289 25.74 16.06 -2.70
CA ILE A 289 25.66 15.12 -1.57
C ILE A 289 26.76 14.07 -1.66
N LEU A 290 26.87 13.38 -2.80
CA LEU A 290 27.89 12.36 -3.04
C LEU A 290 29.30 12.94 -2.88
N SER A 291 29.52 14.19 -3.29
CA SER A 291 30.79 14.87 -3.11
C SER A 291 31.15 15.07 -1.64
N ARG A 292 30.18 15.44 -0.79
CA ARG A 292 30.41 15.58 0.67
C ARG A 292 30.69 14.22 1.31
N PHE A 293 29.98 13.18 0.87
CA PHE A 293 30.22 11.82 1.33
C PHE A 293 31.64 11.34 0.99
N LEU A 294 32.13 11.54 -0.24
CA LEU A 294 33.51 11.14 -0.60
C LEU A 294 34.56 11.87 0.23
N ILE A 295 34.36 13.16 0.54
CA ILE A 295 35.24 13.92 1.44
C ILE A 295 35.21 13.32 2.86
N HIS A 296 34.02 12.94 3.35
CA HIS A 296 33.86 12.28 4.65
C HIS A 296 34.58 10.92 4.69
N MET A 297 34.50 10.14 3.61
CA MET A 297 35.16 8.84 3.50
C MET A 297 36.68 8.95 3.35
N GLU A 298 37.18 10.01 2.73
CA GLU A 298 38.62 10.31 2.71
C GLU A 298 39.13 10.74 4.09
N ALA A 299 38.36 11.57 4.81
CA ALA A 299 38.71 11.99 6.16
C ALA A 299 38.76 10.83 7.18
N SER A 300 37.93 9.79 6.97
CA SER A 300 37.95 8.55 7.76
C SER A 300 39.01 7.54 7.30
N GLY A 301 39.73 7.81 6.21
CA GLY A 301 40.78 6.95 5.66
C GLY A 301 40.28 5.74 4.87
N ARG A 302 38.98 5.70 4.53
CA ARG A 302 38.35 4.64 3.72
C ARG A 302 38.48 4.87 2.21
N LEU A 303 38.86 6.07 1.80
CA LEU A 303 39.02 6.46 0.40
C LEU A 303 40.29 7.31 0.26
N ALA A 304 40.99 7.19 -0.87
CA ALA A 304 42.25 7.93 -1.11
C ALA A 304 42.22 8.85 -2.34
N ASN A 305 41.16 8.76 -3.15
CA ASN A 305 41.01 9.44 -4.44
C ASN A 305 39.72 10.27 -4.51
N ALA A 306 39.24 10.81 -3.39
CA ALA A 306 37.95 11.53 -3.34
C ALA A 306 37.91 12.68 -4.35
N GLN A 307 38.99 13.48 -4.41
CA GLN A 307 39.05 14.63 -5.31
C GLN A 307 38.95 14.24 -6.80
N GLU A 308 39.51 13.09 -7.18
CA GLU A 308 39.45 12.57 -8.55
C GLU A 308 38.04 12.10 -8.90
N LEU A 309 37.39 11.36 -8.00
CA LEU A 309 36.02 10.87 -8.16
C LEU A 309 35.00 12.02 -8.16
N ILE A 310 35.20 13.05 -7.34
CA ILE A 310 34.35 14.25 -7.34
C ILE A 310 34.43 14.99 -8.68
N THR A 311 35.62 15.13 -9.24
CA THR A 311 35.78 15.74 -10.57
C THR A 311 35.08 14.91 -11.63
N ALA A 312 35.22 13.57 -11.57
CA ALA A 312 34.55 12.66 -12.50
C ALA A 312 33.02 12.75 -12.45
N MET A 313 32.42 12.83 -11.26
CA MET A 313 30.96 12.98 -11.12
C MET A 313 30.47 14.32 -11.66
N LYS A 314 31.19 15.42 -11.40
CA LYS A 314 30.83 16.75 -11.91
C LYS A 314 30.89 16.86 -13.42
N GLU A 315 31.75 16.07 -14.08
CA GLU A 315 31.82 16.02 -15.54
C GLU A 315 30.55 15.41 -16.17
N VAL A 316 29.94 14.42 -15.51
CA VAL A 316 28.74 13.72 -16.01
C VAL A 316 27.44 14.21 -15.38
N GLU A 317 27.51 15.14 -14.42
CA GLU A 317 26.36 15.73 -13.73
C GLU A 317 25.26 16.24 -14.69
N PRO A 318 25.57 16.95 -15.80
CA PRO A 318 24.52 17.39 -16.73
C PRO A 318 23.81 16.22 -17.44
N ALA A 319 24.56 15.16 -17.80
CA ALA A 319 23.98 13.98 -18.43
C ALA A 319 23.13 13.18 -17.44
N PHE A 320 23.59 13.06 -16.19
CA PHE A 320 22.82 12.51 -15.09
C PHE A 320 21.50 13.26 -14.89
N GLN A 321 21.53 14.60 -14.84
CA GLN A 321 20.31 15.42 -14.68
C GLN A 321 19.34 15.25 -15.84
N GLU A 322 19.85 15.22 -17.09
CA GLU A 322 19.02 14.99 -18.28
C GLU A 322 18.31 13.64 -18.23
N VAL A 323 19.02 12.57 -17.87
CA VAL A 323 18.46 11.23 -17.74
C VAL A 323 17.50 11.14 -16.55
N ALA A 324 17.86 11.71 -15.40
CA ALA A 324 17.07 11.66 -14.18
C ALA A 324 15.74 12.44 -14.28
N THR A 325 15.67 13.45 -15.16
CA THR A 325 14.49 14.30 -15.39
C THR A 325 13.75 13.98 -16.69
N SER A 326 14.20 12.98 -17.48
CA SER A 326 13.54 12.65 -18.74
C SER A 326 12.14 12.04 -18.52
N PRO A 327 11.10 12.51 -19.25
CA PRO A 327 9.77 11.88 -19.28
C PRO A 327 9.79 10.41 -19.73
N GLU A 328 10.84 9.97 -20.43
CA GLU A 328 10.99 8.57 -20.86
C GLU A 328 11.28 7.63 -19.69
N LYS A 329 11.86 8.14 -18.58
CA LYS A 329 12.14 7.38 -17.35
C LYS A 329 10.86 6.97 -16.63
N SER A 330 9.93 7.91 -16.43
CA SER A 330 8.63 7.62 -15.81
C SER A 330 7.81 6.67 -16.67
N GLN A 331 7.89 6.79 -18.00
CA GLN A 331 7.26 5.86 -18.93
C GLN A 331 7.89 4.46 -18.93
N ALA A 332 9.23 4.35 -18.83
CA ALA A 332 9.93 3.07 -18.77
C ALA A 332 9.64 2.32 -17.47
N LEU A 333 9.69 3.02 -16.33
CA LEU A 333 9.32 2.47 -15.03
C LEU A 333 7.85 2.03 -15.01
N PHE A 334 6.95 2.88 -15.51
CA PHE A 334 5.53 2.54 -15.61
C PHE A 334 5.30 1.31 -16.48
N LYS A 335 6.01 1.20 -17.61
CA LYS A 335 5.94 0.03 -18.49
C LYS A 335 6.48 -1.22 -17.82
N GLN A 336 7.56 -1.12 -17.04
CA GLN A 336 8.10 -2.23 -16.26
C GLN A 336 7.09 -2.70 -15.20
N ILE A 337 6.54 -1.78 -14.40
CA ILE A 337 5.52 -2.08 -13.40
C ILE A 337 4.28 -2.71 -14.06
N LEU A 338 3.84 -2.20 -15.20
CA LEU A 338 2.70 -2.74 -15.95
C LEU A 338 2.98 -4.15 -16.48
N MET A 339 4.21 -4.43 -16.93
CA MET A 339 4.62 -5.77 -17.33
C MET A 339 4.70 -6.73 -16.14
N SER A 340 5.26 -6.30 -15.00
CA SER A 340 5.29 -7.06 -13.75
C SER A 340 3.88 -7.35 -13.23
N ALA A 341 2.98 -6.36 -13.23
CA ALA A 341 1.58 -6.50 -12.79
C ALA A 341 0.84 -7.55 -13.63
N ARG A 342 1.00 -7.49 -14.96
CA ARG A 342 0.45 -8.49 -15.88
C ARG A 342 1.03 -9.88 -15.67
N GLY A 343 2.33 -9.98 -15.41
CA GLY A 343 3.01 -11.24 -15.09
C GLY A 343 2.50 -11.86 -13.79
N ALA A 344 2.19 -11.03 -12.80
CA ALA A 344 1.63 -11.42 -11.51
C ALA A 344 0.10 -11.65 -11.54
N GLY A 345 -0.55 -11.50 -12.70
CA GLY A 345 -1.99 -11.68 -12.84
C GLY A 345 -2.84 -10.59 -12.16
N ILE A 346 -2.24 -9.45 -11.81
CA ILE A 346 -2.93 -8.31 -11.23
C ILE A 346 -3.84 -7.67 -12.28
N ASP A 347 -5.10 -7.45 -11.90
CA ASP A 347 -6.04 -6.69 -12.72
C ASP A 347 -5.62 -5.22 -12.76
N ILE A 348 -5.06 -4.81 -13.91
CA ILE A 348 -4.62 -3.43 -14.13
C ILE A 348 -5.80 -2.45 -14.27
N ASP A 349 -7.02 -2.95 -14.46
CA ASP A 349 -8.24 -2.14 -14.46
C ASP A 349 -8.74 -1.84 -13.04
N ASP A 350 -8.33 -2.62 -12.03
CA ASP A 350 -8.51 -2.31 -10.62
C ASP A 350 -7.42 -1.33 -10.16
N LEU A 351 -7.80 -0.05 -10.09
CA LEU A 351 -6.90 1.03 -9.70
C LEU A 351 -6.27 0.82 -8.32
N ASN A 352 -6.97 0.20 -7.37
CA ASN A 352 -6.43 -0.03 -6.03
C ASN A 352 -5.46 -1.22 -6.03
N ALA A 353 -5.79 -2.30 -6.73
CA ALA A 353 -4.88 -3.45 -6.86
C ALA A 353 -3.60 -3.07 -7.62
N PHE A 354 -3.75 -2.30 -8.72
CA PHE A 354 -2.61 -1.81 -9.48
C PHE A 354 -1.77 -0.79 -8.70
N LEU A 355 -2.39 0.15 -7.96
CA LEU A 355 -1.66 1.10 -7.11
C LEU A 355 -0.88 0.38 -6.01
N ASN A 356 -1.49 -0.56 -5.31
CA ASN A 356 -0.82 -1.34 -4.28
C ASN A 356 0.33 -2.17 -4.85
N PHE A 357 0.11 -2.81 -5.99
CA PHE A 357 1.18 -3.53 -6.70
C PHE A 357 2.28 -2.61 -7.16
N ALA A 358 1.96 -1.46 -7.77
CA ALA A 358 2.92 -0.49 -8.26
C ALA A 358 3.77 0.07 -7.11
N MET A 359 3.17 0.40 -5.96
CA MET A 359 3.93 0.85 -4.79
C MET A 359 4.85 -0.26 -4.25
N ARG A 360 4.36 -1.50 -4.13
CA ARG A 360 5.18 -2.65 -3.72
C ARG A 360 6.33 -2.91 -4.70
N GLU A 361 6.09 -2.82 -5.99
CA GLU A 361 7.10 -3.01 -7.02
C GLU A 361 8.13 -1.86 -7.02
N ILE A 362 7.71 -0.62 -6.78
CA ILE A 362 8.63 0.52 -6.60
C ILE A 362 9.54 0.30 -5.38
N ILE A 363 8.99 -0.19 -4.27
CA ILE A 363 9.75 -0.50 -3.05
C ILE A 363 10.72 -1.68 -3.29
N ARG A 364 10.29 -2.73 -4.00
CA ARG A 364 11.18 -3.81 -4.44
C ARG A 364 12.36 -3.28 -5.28
N LEU A 365 12.07 -2.38 -6.21
CA LEU A 365 13.07 -1.80 -7.10
C LEU A 365 14.09 -0.90 -6.37
N THR A 366 13.81 -0.47 -5.13
CA THR A 366 14.76 0.28 -4.31
C THR A 366 15.61 -0.59 -3.39
N GLY A 367 15.54 -1.92 -3.53
CA GLY A 367 16.25 -2.87 -2.67
C GLY A 367 15.71 -2.93 -1.25
N ILE A 368 14.54 -2.33 -1.02
CA ILE A 368 13.81 -2.38 0.23
C ILE A 368 12.86 -3.57 0.17
N ASP A 369 12.80 -4.34 1.26
CA ASP A 369 11.82 -5.40 1.38
C ASP A 369 10.39 -4.81 1.39
N PRO A 370 9.57 -5.09 0.36
CA PRO A 370 8.19 -4.60 0.28
C PRO A 370 7.27 -5.24 1.33
N ASP A 371 7.73 -6.23 2.08
CA ASP A 371 6.95 -6.88 3.13
C ASP A 371 7.41 -6.43 4.53
N ASN A 372 8.39 -5.52 4.62
CA ASN A 372 8.79 -4.86 5.87
C ASN A 372 7.72 -3.85 6.34
N GLU A 373 6.97 -4.23 7.37
CA GLU A 373 5.86 -3.43 7.91
C GLU A 373 6.30 -2.11 8.55
N GLU A 374 7.50 -2.04 9.13
CA GLU A 374 8.02 -0.84 9.78
C GLU A 374 8.33 0.25 8.75
N ILE A 375 8.83 -0.14 7.58
CA ILE A 375 9.07 0.76 6.44
C ILE A 375 7.75 1.23 5.84
N TRP A 376 6.74 0.36 5.69
CA TRP A 376 5.41 0.79 5.25
C TRP A 376 4.73 1.75 6.22
N LYS A 377 4.93 1.54 7.53
CA LYS A 377 4.41 2.42 8.57
C LYS A 377 5.11 3.78 8.55
N GLU A 378 6.41 3.81 8.32
CA GLU A 378 7.20 5.03 8.16
C GLU A 378 6.85 5.77 6.87
N ILE A 379 6.73 5.07 5.74
CA ILE A 379 6.26 5.62 4.45
C ILE A 379 4.82 6.16 4.58
N SER A 380 3.91 5.42 5.23
CA SER A 380 2.54 5.87 5.52
C SER A 380 2.49 7.10 6.43
N ASN A 381 3.43 7.19 7.38
CA ASN A 381 3.59 8.35 8.27
C ASN A 381 4.19 9.56 7.54
N GLN A 382 5.13 9.36 6.63
CA GLN A 382 5.73 10.44 5.83
C GLN A 382 4.76 10.94 4.75
N ILE A 383 3.99 10.06 4.10
CA ILE A 383 2.90 10.44 3.17
C ILE A 383 1.82 11.27 3.88
N ARG A 384 1.59 11.03 5.18
CA ARG A 384 0.67 11.85 5.99
C ARG A 384 1.20 13.27 6.26
N ASN A 385 2.51 13.49 6.26
CA ASN A 385 3.13 14.75 6.66
C ASN A 385 3.80 15.52 5.51
N GLU A 386 4.08 14.89 4.37
CA GLU A 386 4.47 15.54 3.12
C GLU A 386 3.87 14.80 1.92
N PRO A 387 3.32 15.51 0.93
CA PRO A 387 2.79 14.85 -0.25
C PRO A 387 3.97 14.30 -1.05
N LEU A 388 4.10 12.98 -1.12
CA LEU A 388 4.67 12.35 -2.32
C LEU A 388 3.87 12.91 -3.50
N VAL A 389 4.51 13.73 -4.33
CA VAL A 389 3.90 14.29 -5.55
C VAL A 389 3.89 13.20 -6.62
N LEU A 390 3.22 12.09 -6.34
CA LEU A 390 2.58 11.31 -7.40
C LEU A 390 1.23 11.99 -7.57
N ASP A 391 1.09 12.84 -8.59
CA ASP A 391 -0.21 13.42 -8.91
C ASP A 391 -1.14 12.27 -9.31
N VAL A 392 -1.93 11.78 -8.36
CA VAL A 392 -2.88 10.69 -8.53
C VAL A 392 -3.85 10.99 -9.69
N ASN A 393 -4.06 12.28 -10.01
CA ASN A 393 -4.86 12.69 -11.16
C ASN A 393 -4.11 12.49 -12.49
N GLU A 394 -2.79 12.69 -12.51
CA GLU A 394 -1.93 12.42 -13.65
C GLU A 394 -1.83 10.92 -13.90
N LEU A 395 -1.60 10.11 -12.84
CA LEU A 395 -1.59 8.65 -12.93
C LEU A 395 -2.91 8.11 -13.50
N ARG A 396 -4.04 8.62 -13.01
CA ARG A 396 -5.38 8.24 -13.49
C ARG A 396 -5.64 8.67 -14.93
N THR A 397 -5.14 9.84 -15.33
CA THR A 397 -5.21 10.31 -16.73
C THR A 397 -4.41 9.38 -17.64
N THR A 398 -3.23 8.93 -17.17
CA THR A 398 -2.38 7.95 -17.85
C THR A 398 -3.07 6.60 -17.98
N THR A 399 -3.69 6.07 -16.92
CA THR A 399 -4.47 4.81 -16.98
C THR A 399 -5.58 4.88 -18.04
N ILE A 400 -6.36 5.98 -18.06
CA ILE A 400 -7.41 6.16 -19.07
C ILE A 400 -6.82 6.20 -20.48
N PHE A 401 -5.66 6.83 -20.66
CA PHE A 401 -4.97 6.90 -21.95
C PHE A 401 -4.46 5.52 -22.40
N THR A 402 -3.82 4.75 -21.52
CA THR A 402 -3.33 3.39 -21.80
C THR A 402 -4.45 2.46 -22.22
N LEU A 403 -5.61 2.49 -21.55
CA LEU A 403 -6.77 1.70 -21.96
C LEU A 403 -7.31 2.10 -23.34
N CYS A 404 -7.23 3.39 -23.69
CA CYS A 404 -7.57 3.84 -25.04
C CYS A 404 -6.56 3.33 -26.07
N GLU A 405 -5.26 3.39 -25.76
CA GLU A 405 -4.17 2.91 -26.61
C GLU A 405 -4.30 1.41 -26.90
N GLU A 406 -4.45 0.59 -25.86
CA GLU A 406 -4.63 -0.86 -26.00
C GLU A 406 -5.86 -1.25 -26.79
N PHE A 407 -6.95 -0.48 -26.67
CA PHE A 407 -8.09 -0.67 -27.54
C PHE A 407 -7.73 -0.33 -29.00
N CYS A 408 -7.05 0.79 -29.20
CA CYS A 408 -6.75 1.37 -30.49
C CYS A 408 -5.66 0.63 -31.29
N ASP A 409 -4.83 -0.21 -30.67
CA ASP A 409 -3.87 -1.11 -31.35
C ASP A 409 -4.50 -2.01 -32.42
N ARG A 410 -5.83 -2.18 -32.37
CA ARG A 410 -6.61 -2.94 -33.35
C ARG A 410 -6.83 -2.20 -34.67
N PHE A 411 -6.57 -0.89 -34.74
CA PHE A 411 -6.68 -0.10 -35.95
C PHE A 411 -5.33 0.01 -36.66
N GLU A 412 -5.33 -0.09 -37.98
CA GLU A 412 -4.10 0.08 -38.79
C GLU A 412 -3.61 1.54 -38.84
N ASP A 413 -4.45 2.50 -38.45
CA ASP A 413 -4.17 3.95 -38.44
C ASP A 413 -4.33 4.52 -37.02
N GLY A 414 -3.33 5.28 -36.56
CA GLY A 414 -3.31 5.96 -35.26
C GLY A 414 -4.35 7.08 -35.12
N ALA A 415 -5.09 7.41 -36.18
CA ALA A 415 -6.11 8.47 -36.17
C ALA A 415 -7.13 8.37 -35.02
N ILE A 416 -7.54 7.16 -34.61
CA ILE A 416 -8.48 6.98 -33.48
C ILE A 416 -7.79 7.30 -32.14
N LEU A 417 -6.54 6.86 -31.98
CA LEU A 417 -5.74 7.13 -30.79
C LEU A 417 -5.42 8.61 -30.64
N ASP A 418 -5.11 9.30 -31.75
CA ASP A 418 -4.90 10.75 -31.77
C ASP A 418 -6.14 11.52 -31.29
N HIS A 419 -7.33 11.11 -31.74
CA HIS A 419 -8.58 11.70 -31.26
C HIS A 419 -8.85 11.40 -29.78
N CYS A 420 -8.44 10.23 -29.28
CA CYS A 420 -8.52 9.90 -27.86
C CYS A 420 -7.58 10.80 -27.04
N ARG A 421 -6.34 10.99 -27.49
CA ARG A 421 -5.35 11.88 -26.89
C ARG A 421 -5.88 13.31 -26.77
N GLU A 422 -6.34 13.89 -27.88
CA GLU A 422 -6.91 15.24 -27.88
C GLU A 422 -8.12 15.38 -26.93
N THR A 423 -8.94 14.33 -26.84
CA THR A 423 -10.12 14.34 -25.97
C THR A 423 -9.72 14.31 -24.50
N ILE A 424 -8.73 13.48 -24.15
CA ILE A 424 -8.19 13.37 -22.80
C ILE A 424 -7.53 14.68 -22.39
N GLU A 425 -6.71 15.29 -23.24
CA GLU A 425 -6.10 16.60 -22.99
C GLU A 425 -7.16 17.70 -22.73
N LYS A 426 -8.24 17.73 -23.51
CA LYS A 426 -9.35 18.69 -23.31
C LYS A 426 -10.07 18.45 -21.98
N LEU A 427 -10.25 17.21 -21.58
CA LEU A 427 -10.94 16.85 -20.33
C LEU A 427 -10.05 17.06 -19.10
N HIS A 428 -8.75 16.80 -19.21
CA HIS A 428 -7.76 17.03 -18.16
C HIS A 428 -7.65 18.53 -17.84
N ASN A 429 -7.59 19.38 -18.87
CA ASN A 429 -7.52 20.84 -18.73
C ASN A 429 -8.87 21.52 -18.39
N HIS A 430 -9.96 20.76 -18.28
CA HIS A 430 -11.29 21.33 -18.02
C HIS A 430 -11.43 21.73 -16.53
N PRO A 431 -11.98 22.93 -16.19
CA PRO A 431 -12.02 23.44 -14.82
C PRO A 431 -12.81 22.58 -13.82
N ALA A 432 -13.72 21.73 -14.32
CA ALA A 432 -14.49 20.78 -13.51
C ALA A 432 -13.78 19.42 -13.28
N THR A 433 -12.55 19.26 -13.78
CA THR A 433 -11.69 18.07 -13.62
C THR A 433 -12.44 16.72 -13.76
N PRO A 434 -13.20 16.51 -14.85
CA PRO A 434 -14.13 15.40 -14.98
C PRO A 434 -13.48 14.01 -14.93
N LEU A 435 -12.21 13.90 -15.34
CA LEU A 435 -11.48 12.62 -15.35
C LEU A 435 -11.20 12.09 -13.94
N VAL A 436 -11.17 12.96 -12.92
CA VAL A 436 -10.91 12.59 -11.51
C VAL A 436 -12.06 11.79 -10.91
N ARG A 437 -13.26 11.86 -11.48
CA ARG A 437 -14.48 11.25 -10.91
C ARG A 437 -15.05 10.13 -11.76
N GLY A 438 -15.56 9.09 -11.11
CA GLY A 438 -16.24 7.95 -11.74
C GLY A 438 -15.28 6.81 -12.11
N ASP A 439 -15.72 5.91 -12.97
CA ASP A 439 -14.96 4.73 -13.37
C ASP A 439 -14.01 5.02 -14.56
N ALA A 440 -12.76 4.53 -14.48
CA ALA A 440 -11.71 4.80 -15.48
C ALA A 440 -11.92 4.02 -16.79
N ALA A 441 -12.31 2.75 -16.71
CA ALA A 441 -12.67 1.93 -17.87
C ALA A 441 -13.90 2.51 -18.60
N LEU A 442 -14.88 3.04 -17.87
CA LEU A 442 -16.04 3.73 -18.41
C LEU A 442 -15.65 5.04 -19.11
N TRP A 443 -14.66 5.78 -18.60
CA TRP A 443 -14.11 6.95 -19.28
C TRP A 443 -13.38 6.55 -20.57
N GLY A 444 -12.48 5.56 -20.51
CA GLY A 444 -11.78 5.03 -21.68
C GLY A 444 -12.74 4.54 -22.76
N ALA A 445 -13.73 3.72 -22.38
CA ALA A 445 -14.78 3.23 -23.28
C ALA A 445 -15.57 4.37 -23.93
N ALA A 446 -15.90 5.42 -23.17
CA ALA A 446 -16.63 6.57 -23.69
C ALA A 446 -15.79 7.44 -24.64
N ILE A 447 -14.49 7.61 -24.36
CA ILE A 447 -13.56 8.39 -25.17
C ILE A 447 -13.30 7.68 -26.50
N VAL A 448 -12.96 6.38 -26.46
CA VAL A 448 -12.81 5.53 -27.66
C VAL A 448 -14.10 5.53 -28.48
N TYR A 449 -15.26 5.35 -27.83
CA TYR A 449 -16.53 5.37 -28.53
C TYR A 449 -16.81 6.73 -29.20
N ALA A 450 -16.45 7.84 -28.56
CA ALA A 450 -16.57 9.18 -29.15
C ALA A 450 -15.60 9.38 -30.33
N ALA A 451 -14.35 8.91 -30.22
CA ALA A 451 -13.37 8.94 -31.31
C ALA A 451 -13.86 8.11 -32.52
N CYS A 452 -14.35 6.90 -32.29
CA CYS A 452 -14.95 6.06 -33.34
C CYS A 452 -16.23 6.67 -33.95
N GLN A 453 -17.00 7.44 -33.18
CA GLN A 453 -18.12 8.23 -33.74
C GLN A 453 -17.63 9.34 -34.66
N ASN A 454 -16.59 10.08 -34.27
CA ASN A 454 -16.01 11.16 -35.07
C ASN A 454 -15.39 10.64 -36.37
N ALA A 455 -14.79 9.45 -36.33
CA ALA A 455 -14.26 8.74 -37.49
C ALA A 455 -15.33 8.03 -38.34
N ASN A 456 -16.63 8.22 -38.06
CA ASN A 456 -17.77 7.58 -38.76
C ASN A 456 -17.81 6.04 -38.69
N LEU A 457 -17.05 5.41 -37.77
CA LEU A 457 -17.07 3.96 -37.52
C LEU A 457 -18.31 3.53 -36.72
N ILE A 458 -18.94 4.47 -36.01
CA ILE A 458 -20.19 4.27 -35.26
C ILE A 458 -21.26 5.21 -35.82
N ARG A 459 -22.24 4.66 -36.54
CA ARG A 459 -23.35 5.44 -37.12
C ARG A 459 -24.51 5.58 -36.12
N PRO A 460 -25.13 6.77 -36.01
CA PRO A 460 -26.34 6.93 -35.21
C PRO A 460 -27.52 6.18 -35.83
N GLY A 461 -28.06 5.16 -35.15
CA GLY A 461 -29.39 4.62 -35.43
C GLY A 461 -29.48 3.39 -36.35
N LYS A 462 -29.01 2.23 -35.86
CA LYS A 462 -29.66 0.89 -35.93
C LYS A 462 -28.62 -0.20 -35.67
N GLY A 463 -28.86 -1.05 -34.67
CA GLY A 463 -28.13 -2.29 -34.41
C GLY A 463 -26.62 -2.09 -34.19
N GLY A 464 -26.21 -1.94 -32.92
CA GLY A 464 -24.84 -1.57 -32.52
C GLY A 464 -23.75 -2.09 -33.45
N SER A 465 -22.99 -1.14 -34.02
CA SER A 465 -21.82 -1.40 -34.87
C SER A 465 -20.96 -2.49 -34.23
N PRO A 466 -20.34 -3.42 -35.00
CA PRO A 466 -19.45 -4.44 -34.45
C PRO A 466 -18.46 -3.88 -33.41
N ILE A 467 -17.90 -2.72 -33.74
CA ILE A 467 -17.00 -1.96 -32.88
C ILE A 467 -17.62 -1.52 -31.55
N THR A 468 -18.92 -1.24 -31.50
CA THR A 468 -19.62 -0.92 -30.24
C THR A 468 -19.73 -2.13 -29.32
N LYS A 469 -19.83 -3.34 -29.88
CA LYS A 469 -19.81 -4.57 -29.09
C LYS A 469 -18.39 -4.87 -28.62
N GLU A 470 -17.40 -4.63 -29.47
CA GLU A 470 -15.99 -4.80 -29.14
C GLU A 470 -15.54 -3.85 -28.03
N ILE A 471 -15.92 -2.57 -28.08
CA ILE A 471 -15.67 -1.61 -26.98
C ILE A 471 -16.33 -2.12 -25.69
N SER A 472 -17.60 -2.52 -25.75
CA SER A 472 -18.32 -3.01 -24.57
C SER A 472 -17.70 -4.26 -23.96
N PHE A 473 -17.19 -5.17 -24.80
CA PHE A 473 -16.54 -6.40 -24.37
C PHE A 473 -15.14 -6.14 -23.80
N PHE A 474 -14.32 -5.34 -24.48
CA PHE A 474 -12.95 -5.02 -24.07
C PHE A 474 -12.92 -4.31 -22.72
N PHE A 475 -13.79 -3.32 -22.53
CA PHE A 475 -13.82 -2.54 -21.29
C PHE A 475 -14.72 -3.15 -20.20
N GLY A 476 -15.40 -4.27 -20.44
CA GLY A 476 -16.35 -4.86 -19.48
C GLY A 476 -17.58 -4.01 -19.15
N ILE A 477 -17.85 -2.91 -19.89
CA ILE A 477 -18.92 -1.96 -19.60
C ILE A 477 -20.13 -2.16 -20.51
N GLU A 478 -21.35 -2.09 -19.94
CA GLU A 478 -22.59 -2.12 -20.73
C GLU A 478 -22.69 -0.96 -21.75
N ARG A 479 -23.16 -1.27 -22.97
CA ARG A 479 -23.37 -0.29 -24.06
C ARG A 479 -24.30 0.87 -23.69
N SER A 480 -25.21 0.68 -22.75
CA SER A 480 -26.10 1.70 -22.16
C SER A 480 -25.28 2.73 -21.38
N SER A 481 -24.44 2.25 -20.47
CA SER A 481 -23.55 3.04 -19.63
C SER A 481 -22.54 3.84 -20.44
N ILE A 482 -21.92 3.22 -21.46
CA ILE A 482 -21.00 3.91 -22.39
C ILE A 482 -21.72 5.07 -23.10
N ARG A 483 -22.94 4.85 -23.64
CA ARG A 483 -23.72 5.89 -24.33
C ARG A 483 -24.13 7.04 -23.40
N ASN A 484 -24.49 6.74 -22.16
CA ASN A 484 -24.79 7.75 -21.14
C ASN A 484 -23.54 8.59 -20.82
N LYS A 485 -22.39 7.93 -20.65
CA LYS A 485 -21.11 8.60 -20.39
C LYS A 485 -20.65 9.45 -21.57
N VAL A 486 -20.79 8.99 -22.81
CA VAL A 486 -20.51 9.77 -24.04
C VAL A 486 -21.35 11.03 -24.11
N THR A 487 -22.62 10.96 -23.69
CA THR A 487 -23.50 12.14 -23.62
C THR A 487 -22.97 13.17 -22.61
N THR A 488 -22.44 12.69 -21.48
CA THR A 488 -21.82 13.51 -20.44
C THR A 488 -20.48 14.11 -20.91
N LEU A 489 -19.62 13.30 -21.53
CA LEU A 489 -18.38 13.71 -22.18
C LEU A 489 -18.63 14.85 -23.18
N LYS A 490 -19.65 14.72 -24.03
CA LYS A 490 -20.00 15.76 -25.01
C LYS A 490 -20.43 17.08 -24.36
N LYS A 491 -21.04 17.05 -23.16
CA LYS A 491 -21.37 18.28 -22.42
C LYS A 491 -20.11 19.02 -21.98
N TYR A 492 -19.14 18.30 -21.40
CA TYR A 492 -17.84 18.87 -21.01
C TYR A 492 -17.08 19.46 -22.22
N LEU A 493 -17.10 18.77 -23.36
CA LEU A 493 -16.42 19.24 -24.57
C LEU A 493 -17.15 20.40 -25.30
N SER A 494 -18.43 20.63 -25.01
CA SER A 494 -19.23 21.68 -25.66
C SER A 494 -19.40 22.95 -24.82
N GLY A 495 -18.81 23.00 -23.62
CA GLY A 495 -18.80 24.18 -22.75
C GLY A 495 -20.19 24.63 -22.26
N ARG A 496 -21.16 23.71 -22.16
CA ARG A 496 -22.53 23.98 -21.71
C ARG A 496 -22.88 23.28 -20.41
#